data_AF-A0A6J4E5L3-F1
#
_entry.id   AF-A0A6J4E5L3-F1
#
_cell.length_a   1.000
_cell.length_b   1.000
_cell.length_c   1.000
_cell.angle_alpha   90.00
_cell.angle_beta   90.00
_cell.angle_gamma   90.00
#
_symmetry.space_group_name_H-M   'P 1'
#
loop_
_entity.id
_entity.type
_entity.pdbx_description
1 polymer ?
#
loop_
_entity_poly.entity_id
_entity_poly.type
_entity_poly.pdbx_seq_one_letter_code
_entity_poly.pdbx_strand_id
1 'polypeptide(L)' 'MTRVARDLRKNLERVAIHNEDAAIAVMRAADRIGDESLRQQLFIVIQRMNQDALDLRAMRDAV' A
#
# COMPACT_ATOMS: atom_id res chain seq x y z
N MET A 1 -12.49 -23.88 -2.20
CA MET A 1 -12.52 -22.41 -2.22
C MET A 1 -13.87 -21.94 -2.79
N THR A 2 -14.65 -21.17 -2.03
CA THR A 2 -15.96 -20.65 -2.50
C THR A 2 -15.75 -19.49 -3.48
N ARG A 3 -16.77 -19.14 -4.27
CA ARG A 3 -16.72 -17.95 -5.15
C ARG A 3 -16.41 -16.68 -4.35
N VAL A 4 -17.05 -16.54 -3.19
CA VAL A 4 -16.85 -15.41 -2.27
C VAL A 4 -15.40 -15.33 -1.79
N ALA A 5 -14.79 -16.43 -1.38
CA ALA A 5 -13.39 -16.46 -0.94
C ALA A 5 -12.43 -16.05 -2.08
N ARG A 6 -12.69 -16.50 -3.32
CA ARG A 6 -11.89 -16.10 -4.49
C ARG A 6 -12.01 -14.60 -4.80
N ASP A 7 -13.22 -14.05 -4.73
CA ASP A 7 -13.46 -12.64 -5.00
C ASP A 7 -12.83 -11.76 -3.91
N LEU A 8 -12.88 -12.20 -2.65
CA LEU A 8 -12.18 -11.54 -1.53
C LEU A 8 -10.67 -11.51 -1.75
N ARG A 9 -10.04 -12.65 -2.10
CA ARG A 9 -8.59 -12.70 -2.40
C ARG A 9 -8.18 -11.73 -3.51
N LYS A 10 -8.98 -11.65 -4.58
CA LYS A 10 -8.72 -10.72 -5.69
C LYS A 10 -8.83 -9.26 -5.24
N ASN A 11 -9.82 -8.94 -4.41
CA ASN A 11 -9.99 -7.59 -3.89
C ASN A 11 -8.83 -7.19 -2.98
N LEU A 12 -8.42 -8.08 -2.06
CA LEU A 12 -7.26 -7.84 -1.19
C LEU A 12 -5.98 -7.60 -2.00
N GLU A 13 -5.73 -8.43 -3.03
CA GLU A 13 -4.59 -8.23 -3.91
C GLU A 13 -4.63 -6.88 -4.65
N ARG A 14 -5.80 -6.53 -5.19
CA ARG A 14 -5.97 -5.25 -5.90
C ARG A 14 -5.71 -4.06 -4.98
N VAL A 15 -6.19 -4.10 -3.74
CA VAL A 15 -5.96 -3.01 -2.77
C VAL A 15 -4.50 -2.97 -2.33
N ALA A 16 -3.81 -4.11 -2.23
CA ALA A 16 -2.37 -4.14 -1.96
C ALA A 16 -1.57 -3.45 -3.08
N ILE A 17 -1.88 -3.77 -4.34
CA ILE A 17 -1.26 -3.12 -5.51
C ILE A 17 -1.51 -1.60 -5.49
N HIS A 18 -2.74 -1.17 -5.21
CA HIS A 18 -3.04 0.27 -5.13
C HIS A 18 -2.23 0.99 -4.04
N ASN A 19 -1.97 0.33 -2.91
CA ASN A 19 -1.15 0.91 -1.85
C ASN A 19 0.31 1.06 -2.29
N GLU A 20 0.88 0.08 -3.00
CA GLU A 20 2.23 0.18 -3.56
C GLU A 20 2.34 1.27 -4.63
N ASP A 21 1.36 1.36 -5.54
CA ASP A 21 1.32 2.41 -6.56
C ASP A 21 1.23 3.80 -5.92
N ALA A 22 0.40 3.95 -4.88
CA ALA A 22 0.30 5.16 -4.10
C ALA A 22 1.63 5.48 -3.40
N ALA A 23 2.28 4.49 -2.79
CA ALA A 23 3.59 4.67 -2.13
C ALA A 23 4.64 5.20 -3.12
N ILE A 24 4.70 4.63 -4.33
CA ILE A 24 5.61 5.07 -5.40
C ILE A 24 5.30 6.51 -5.83
N ALA A 25 4.02 6.86 -5.99
CA ALA A 25 3.62 8.22 -6.33
C ALA A 25 4.03 9.22 -5.23
N VAL A 26 3.84 8.85 -3.96
CA VAL A 26 4.22 9.68 -2.81
C VAL A 26 5.74 9.81 -2.68
N MET A 27 6.52 8.75 -2.94
CA MET A 27 7.99 8.81 -2.99
C MET A 27 8.45 9.85 -4.01
N ARG A 28 7.91 9.81 -5.24
CA ARG A 28 8.24 10.78 -6.29
C ARG A 28 7.88 12.21 -5.92
N ALA A 29 6.80 12.41 -5.16
CA ALA A 29 6.42 13.72 -4.66
C ALA A 29 7.37 14.20 -3.55
N ALA A 30 7.72 13.31 -2.61
CA ALA A 30 8.64 13.59 -1.51
C ALA A 30 10.04 14.00 -2.02
N ASP A 31 10.52 13.37 -3.10
CA ASP A 31 11.82 13.69 -3.73
C ASP A 31 11.88 15.11 -4.31
N ARG A 32 10.73 15.74 -4.58
CA ARG A 32 10.63 17.08 -5.18
C ARG A 32 10.32 18.18 -4.16
N ILE A 33 10.08 17.82 -2.90
CA ILE A 33 9.70 18.75 -1.84
C ILE A 33 10.96 19.26 -1.13
N GLY A 34 11.06 20.59 -1.00
CA GLY A 34 12.11 21.25 -0.23
C GLY A 34 11.79 21.42 1.27
N ASP A 35 10.55 21.16 1.68
CA ASP A 35 10.13 21.16 3.09
C ASP A 35 10.51 19.82 3.74
N GLU A 36 11.54 19.88 4.59
CA GLU A 36 12.08 18.71 5.28
C GLU A 36 11.06 18.04 6.24
N SER A 37 10.24 18.84 6.91
CA SER A 37 9.22 18.33 7.83
C SER A 37 8.15 17.56 7.07
N LEU A 38 7.69 18.14 5.96
CA LEU A 38 6.74 17.48 5.07
C LEU A 38 7.35 16.22 4.46
N ARG A 39 8.63 16.25 4.04
CA ARG A 39 9.33 15.09 3.51
C ARG A 39 9.38 13.93 4.51
N GLN A 40 9.66 14.21 5.78
CA GLN A 40 9.65 13.20 6.84
C GLN A 40 8.24 12.63 7.08
N GLN A 41 7.21 13.47 7.05
CA GLN A 41 5.82 13.01 7.16
C GLN A 41 5.44 12.09 5.99
N LEU A 42 5.82 12.45 4.77
CA LEU A 42 5.58 11.62 3.59
C LEU A 42 6.33 10.29 3.67
N PHE A 43 7.55 10.27 4.22
CA PHE A 43 8.27 9.02 4.45
C PHE A 43 7.48 8.06 5.36
N ILE A 44 6.88 8.57 6.45
CA ILE A 44 6.02 7.77 7.32
C ILE A 44 4.80 7.23 6.56
N VAL A 45 4.18 8.05 5.70
CA VAL A 45 3.04 7.61 4.88
C VAL A 45 3.45 6.50 3.91
N ILE A 46 4.59 6.63 3.25
CA ILE A 46 5.14 5.62 2.34
C ILE A 46 5.36 4.29 3.07
N GLN A 47 5.95 4.33 4.27
CA GLN A 47 6.15 3.11 5.07
C GLN A 47 4.83 2.45 5.45
N ARG A 48 3.82 3.24 5.83
CA ARG A 48 2.48 2.71 6.15
C ARG A 48 1.81 2.07 4.93
N MET A 49 1.85 2.71 3.77
CA MET A 49 1.29 2.13 2.53
C MET A 49 1.96 0.80 2.17
N ASN A 50 3.28 0.70 2.32
CA ASN A 50 3.99 -0.57 2.10
C ASN A 50 3.58 -1.63 3.14
N GLN A 51 3.44 -1.27 4.41
CA GLN A 51 2.97 -2.19 5.44
C GLN A 51 1.53 -2.65 5.19
N ASP A 52 0.63 -1.75 4.81
CA ASP A 52 -0.76 -2.07 4.48
C ASP A 52 -0.82 -3.06 3.31
N ALA A 53 0.02 -2.89 2.28
CA ALA A 53 0.11 -3.83 1.17
C ALA A 53 0.58 -5.24 1.62
N LEU A 54 1.54 -5.32 2.53
CA LEU A 54 1.99 -6.60 3.11
C LEU A 54 0.89 -7.26 3.94
N ASP A 55 0.21 -6.50 4.79
CA ASP A 55 -0.87 -6.99 5.65
C ASP A 55 -2.05 -7.50 4.82
N LEU A 56 -2.42 -6.78 3.75
CA LEU A 56 -3.46 -7.21 2.81
C LEU A 56 -3.11 -8.53 2.12
N ARG A 57 -1.83 -8.74 1.75
CA ARG A 57 -1.38 -10.02 1.18
C ARG A 57 -1.36 -11.14 2.20
N ALA A 58 -0.98 -10.85 3.45
CA ALA A 58 -1.07 -11.83 4.54
C ALA A 58 -2.53 -12.26 4.78
N MET A 59 -3.47 -11.30 4.80
CA MET A 59 -4.90 -11.60 4.89
C MET A 59 -5.41 -12.39 3.69
N ARG A 60 -4.97 -12.06 2.47
CA ARG A 60 -5.30 -12.80 1.24
C ARG A 60 -4.86 -14.27 1.32
N ASP A 61 -3.68 -14.51 1.88
CA ASP A 61 -3.11 -15.86 1.99
C ASP A 61 -3.78 -16.70 3.08
N ALA A 62 -4.43 -16.05 4.05
CA ALA A 62 -5.26 -16.68 5.08
C ALA A 62 -6.70 -17.02 4.63
N VAL A 63 -7.12 -16.59 3.43
CA VAL A 63 -8.46 -16.83 2.84
C VAL A 63 -8.47 -18.04 1.89
#